data_AF-A0A0F8ZKA0-F1
#
_entry.id   AF-A0A0F8ZKA0-F1
#
_cell.length_a   1.000
_cell.length_b   1.000
_cell.length_c   1.000
_cell.angle_alpha   90.00
_cell.angle_beta   90.00
_cell.angle_gamma   90.00
#
_symmetry.space_group_name_H-M   'P 1'
#
loop_
_entity.id
_entity.type
_entity.pdbx_description
1 polymer ?
#
loop_
_entity_poly.entity_id
_entity_poly.type
_entity_poly.pdbx_seq_one_letter_code
_entity_poly.pdbx_strand_id
1 'polypeptide(L)'
;GRLAGSLPVHFDSGKIEIIDGSLFSQGTGNLKITNNAAFDSVMQQQQELQPVLGLLTNLDIQKLNSSVALKNDGWLKLGVNLQGYNKQEQQQVNFNYNHEENVFTLLRALRLSDEITQKVEQQYSQKGN
;
A
#
# COMPACT_ATOMS: atom_id res chain seq x y z
N GLY A 1 -11.03 4.65 -9.65
CA GLY A 1 -11.40 5.94 -9.03
C GLY A 1 -10.36 6.98 -9.40
N ARG A 2 -10.62 8.26 -9.10
CA ARG A 2 -9.62 9.34 -9.26
C ARG A 2 -9.13 9.79 -7.89
N LEU A 3 -7.85 10.05 -7.77
CA LEU A 3 -7.22 10.60 -6.59
C LEU A 3 -6.56 11.93 -6.97
N ALA A 4 -6.59 12.90 -6.06
CA ALA A 4 -5.82 14.11 -6.15
C ALA A 4 -5.11 14.35 -4.82
N GLY A 5 -4.12 15.22 -4.82
CA GLY A 5 -3.38 15.53 -3.62
C GLY A 5 -2.14 16.36 -3.91
N SER A 6 -1.41 16.65 -2.84
CA SER A 6 -0.14 17.37 -2.88
C SER A 6 0.89 16.57 -2.11
N LEU A 7 2.03 16.31 -2.74
CA LEU A 7 3.19 15.70 -2.09
C LEU A 7 4.36 16.67 -2.23
N PRO A 8 4.55 17.60 -1.28
CA PRO A 8 5.66 18.53 -1.30
C PRO A 8 6.95 17.77 -1.07
N VAL A 9 7.70 17.54 -2.14
CA VAL A 9 8.97 16.83 -2.08
C VAL A 9 10.08 17.84 -1.82
N HIS A 10 10.83 17.64 -0.74
CA HIS A 10 12.03 18.40 -0.45
C HIS A 10 13.25 17.55 -0.77
N PHE A 11 14.24 18.19 -1.38
CA PHE A 11 15.52 17.58 -1.73
C PHE A 11 16.62 18.31 -0.99
N ASP A 12 17.34 17.60 -0.15
CA ASP A 12 18.53 18.12 0.52
C ASP A 12 19.64 17.07 0.47
N SER A 13 20.82 17.48 0.00
CA SER A 13 22.04 16.67 0.03
C SER A 13 21.87 15.25 -0.55
N GLY A 14 21.08 15.13 -1.62
CA GLY A 14 20.77 13.86 -2.28
C GLY A 14 19.74 12.97 -1.58
N LYS A 15 19.11 13.46 -0.50
CA LYS A 15 18.02 12.79 0.21
C LYS A 15 16.68 13.43 -0.14
N ILE A 16 15.63 12.63 -0.02
CA ILE A 16 14.25 13.01 -0.34
C ILE A 16 13.43 12.92 0.93
N GLU A 17 12.63 13.94 1.18
CA GLU A 17 11.62 13.95 2.24
C GLU A 17 10.29 14.50 1.71
N ILE A 18 9.19 14.08 2.32
CA ILE A 18 7.85 14.62 2.07
C ILE A 18 7.33 15.12 3.40
N ILE A 19 7.00 16.41 3.46
CA ILE A 19 6.44 17.06 4.63
C ILE A 19 5.01 17.49 4.29
N ASP A 20 4.07 17.16 5.17
CA ASP A 20 2.65 17.51 5.04
C ASP A 20 2.01 17.12 3.70
N GLY A 21 2.38 15.95 3.19
CA GLY A 21 1.75 15.36 2.03
C GLY A 21 0.29 14.98 2.31
N SER A 22 -0.56 15.11 1.31
CA SER A 22 -1.97 14.73 1.40
C SER A 22 -2.48 14.15 0.09
N LEU A 23 -3.36 13.16 0.20
CA LEU A 23 -4.07 12.54 -0.91
C LEU A 23 -5.55 12.42 -0.55
N PHE A 24 -6.44 12.59 -1.52
CA PHE A 24 -7.87 12.48 -1.33
C PHE A 24 -8.57 11.96 -2.60
N SER A 25 -9.73 11.33 -2.43
CA SER A 25 -10.54 10.86 -3.55
C SER A 25 -11.27 12.01 -4.25
N GLN A 26 -11.17 12.05 -5.58
CA GLN A 26 -12.00 12.90 -6.43
C GLN A 26 -13.20 12.10 -6.95
N GLY A 27 -14.26 12.03 -6.13
CA GLY A 27 -15.45 11.25 -6.40
C GLY A 27 -15.34 9.81 -5.89
N THR A 28 -16.22 8.93 -6.39
CA THR A 28 -16.30 7.54 -5.92
C THR A 28 -15.22 6.66 -6.54
N GLY A 29 -14.88 5.59 -5.83
CA GLY A 29 -13.95 4.57 -6.27
C GLY A 29 -14.41 3.18 -5.86
N ASN A 30 -13.69 2.17 -6.29
CA ASN A 30 -13.88 0.80 -5.81
C ASN A 30 -12.50 0.28 -5.40
N LEU A 31 -12.40 -0.22 -4.18
CA LEU A 31 -11.27 -0.97 -3.67
C LEU A 31 -11.59 -2.45 -3.89
N LYS A 32 -10.70 -3.15 -4.60
CA LYS A 32 -10.81 -4.59 -4.76
C LYS A 32 -9.46 -5.24 -4.48
N ILE A 33 -9.43 -6.13 -3.49
CA ILE A 33 -8.25 -6.92 -3.14
C ILE A 33 -8.43 -8.30 -3.77
N THR A 34 -7.57 -8.64 -4.72
CA THR A 34 -7.61 -9.93 -5.43
C THR A 34 -6.20 -10.51 -5.53
N ASN A 35 -6.07 -11.81 -5.26
CA ASN A 35 -4.82 -12.58 -5.42
C ASN A 35 -3.61 -11.94 -4.70
N ASN A 36 -3.79 -11.54 -3.44
CA ASN A 36 -2.73 -10.92 -2.65
C ASN A 36 -2.32 -11.83 -1.49
N ALA A 37 -1.26 -12.61 -1.71
CA ALA A 37 -0.74 -13.57 -0.71
C ALA A 37 -0.33 -12.91 0.62
N ALA A 38 0.11 -11.64 0.60
CA ALA A 38 0.43 -10.91 1.82
C ALA A 38 -0.85 -10.59 2.61
N PHE A 39 -1.91 -10.15 1.93
CA PHE A 39 -3.22 -9.94 2.56
C PHE A 39 -3.81 -11.25 3.10
N ASP A 40 -3.70 -12.34 2.34
CA ASP A 40 -4.17 -13.67 2.79
C ASP A 40 -3.39 -14.14 4.01
N SER A 41 -2.07 -13.89 4.05
CA SER A 41 -1.24 -14.20 5.22
C SER A 41 -1.67 -13.41 6.45
N VAL A 42 -1.98 -12.12 6.30
CA VAL A 42 -2.51 -11.29 7.39
C VAL A 42 -3.88 -11.79 7.85
N MET A 43 -4.79 -12.13 6.93
CA MET A 43 -6.09 -12.75 7.25
C MET A 43 -5.93 -14.03 8.07
N GLN A 44 -4.95 -14.87 7.74
CA GLN A 44 -4.71 -16.14 8.43
C GLN A 44 -4.06 -15.94 9.80
N GLN A 45 -3.12 -15.00 9.92
CA GLN A 45 -2.40 -14.71 11.17
C GLN A 45 -3.26 -13.93 12.17
N GLN A 46 -4.13 -13.04 11.66
CA GLN A 46 -4.98 -12.16 12.47
C GLN A 46 -6.45 -12.59 12.32
N GLN A 47 -6.78 -13.79 12.79
CA GLN A 47 -8.15 -14.35 12.70
C GLN A 47 -9.19 -13.42 13.33
N GLU A 48 -8.85 -12.74 14.42
CA GLU A 48 -9.73 -11.78 15.10
C GLU A 48 -10.10 -10.58 14.22
N LEU A 49 -9.23 -10.22 13.28
CA LEU A 49 -9.46 -9.11 12.36
C LEU A 49 -10.15 -9.54 11.06
N GLN A 50 -10.42 -10.84 10.87
CA GLN A 50 -11.04 -11.36 9.64
C GLN A 50 -12.35 -10.67 9.27
N PRO A 51 -13.32 -10.48 10.20
CA PRO A 51 -14.57 -9.82 9.86
C PRO A 51 -14.36 -8.39 9.38
N VAL A 52 -13.43 -7.66 9.99
CA VAL A 52 -13.17 -6.25 9.66
C VAL A 52 -12.41 -6.11 8.35
N LEU A 53 -11.36 -6.90 8.17
CA LEU A 53 -10.56 -6.90 6.95
C LEU A 53 -11.32 -7.49 5.75
N GLY A 54 -12.21 -8.46 5.99
CA GLY A 54 -13.11 -9.02 4.97
C GLY A 54 -13.98 -7.96 4.31
N LEU A 55 -14.43 -6.96 5.08
CA LEU A 55 -15.21 -5.83 4.56
C LEU A 55 -14.42 -4.96 3.56
N LEU A 56 -13.09 -5.00 3.61
CA LEU A 56 -12.21 -4.21 2.73
C LEU A 56 -11.89 -4.91 1.40
N THR A 57 -12.22 -6.20 1.27
CA THR A 57 -11.90 -6.99 0.06
C THR A 57 -12.60 -6.46 -1.19
N ASN A 58 -13.82 -5.93 -1.05
CA ASN A 58 -14.56 -5.27 -2.11
C ASN A 58 -15.41 -4.13 -1.53
N LEU A 59 -14.88 -2.91 -1.59
CA LEU A 59 -15.48 -1.74 -0.98
C LEU A 59 -15.72 -0.63 -2.01
N ASP A 60 -16.95 -0.15 -2.08
CA ASP A 60 -17.25 1.07 -2.82
C ASP A 60 -16.84 2.28 -1.98
N ILE A 61 -15.74 2.90 -2.39
CA ILE A 61 -15.16 4.06 -1.75
C ILE A 61 -16.05 5.28 -2.03
N GLN A 62 -16.53 5.90 -0.96
CA GLN A 62 -17.28 7.15 -1.02
C GLN A 62 -16.37 8.34 -0.71
N LYS A 63 -15.45 8.19 0.25
CA LYS A 63 -14.47 9.21 0.62
C LYS A 63 -13.15 8.56 1.04
N LEU A 64 -12.04 9.06 0.53
CA LEU A 64 -10.70 8.75 0.98
C LEU A 64 -9.98 10.05 1.30
N ASN A 65 -9.35 10.13 2.46
CA ASN A 65 -8.35 11.16 2.79
C ASN A 65 -7.13 10.46 3.36
N SER A 66 -5.95 10.97 3.04
CA SER A 66 -4.71 10.40 3.51
C SER A 66 -3.68 11.48 3.74
N SER A 67 -2.90 11.32 4.82
CA SER A 67 -1.72 12.11 5.13
C SER A 67 -0.47 11.29 4.85
N VAL A 68 0.55 11.94 4.30
CA VAL A 68 1.79 11.31 3.85
C VAL A 68 2.97 12.11 4.40
N ALA A 69 3.84 11.47 5.17
CA ALA A 69 5.09 12.06 5.60
C ALA A 69 6.22 11.05 5.38
N LEU A 70 7.25 11.43 4.61
CA LEU A 70 8.40 10.60 4.32
C LEU A 70 9.64 11.28 4.90
N LYS A 71 10.34 10.59 5.81
CA LYS A 71 11.62 11.05 6.33
C LYS A 71 12.76 10.70 5.37
N ASN A 72 13.84 11.47 5.49
CA ASN A 72 15.05 11.31 4.67
C ASN A 72 15.80 9.97 4.84
N ASP A 73 15.47 9.20 5.88
CA ASP A 73 15.97 7.84 6.15
C ASP A 73 15.06 6.73 5.59
N GLY A 74 13.99 7.11 4.89
CA GLY A 74 13.06 6.22 4.21
C GLY A 74 11.86 5.79 5.05
N TRP A 75 11.72 6.24 6.29
CA TRP A 75 10.52 5.97 7.09
C TRP A 75 9.32 6.78 6.57
N LEU A 76 8.34 6.07 6.03
CA LEU A 76 7.05 6.59 5.60
C LEU A 76 6.04 6.46 6.72
N LYS A 77 5.37 7.55 7.06
CA LYS A 77 4.14 7.58 7.86
C LYS A 77 2.96 7.88 6.94
N LEU A 78 2.00 6.98 6.93
CA LEU A 78 0.78 7.07 6.13
C LEU A 78 -0.42 7.02 7.07
N GLY A 79 -1.20 8.10 7.10
CA GLY A 79 -2.53 8.11 7.70
C GLY A 79 -3.57 7.92 6.62
N VAL A 80 -4.56 7.06 6.83
CA VAL A 80 -5.66 6.80 5.89
C VAL A 80 -6.99 6.85 6.64
N ASN A 81 -7.90 7.69 6.15
CA ASN A 81 -9.30 7.73 6.51
C ASN A 81 -10.14 7.37 5.29
N LEU A 82 -10.79 6.22 5.35
CA LEU A 82 -11.59 5.66 4.27
C LEU A 82 -13.03 5.46 4.75
N GLN A 83 -13.96 5.99 3.98
CA GLN A 83 -15.39 5.77 4.15
C GLN A 83 -15.93 5.13 2.89
N GLY A 84 -16.69 4.05 3.06
CA GLY A 84 -17.26 3.33 1.94
C GLY A 84 -18.36 2.38 2.34
N TYR A 85 -18.89 1.68 1.35
CA TYR A 85 -19.97 0.72 1.53
C TYR A 85 -19.58 -0.62 0.93
N ASN A 86 -19.67 -1.68 1.72
CA ASN A 86 -19.51 -3.03 1.22
C ASN A 86 -20.90 -3.53 0.76
N LYS A 87 -21.05 -3.76 -0.54
CA LYS A 87 -22.33 -4.20 -1.13
C LYS A 87 -22.68 -5.65 -0.79
N GLN A 88 -21.70 -6.51 -0.59
CA GLN A 88 -21.91 -7.93 -0.30
C GLN A 88 -22.45 -8.12 1.12
N GLU A 89 -21.83 -7.43 2.07
CA GLU A 89 -22.20 -7.46 3.49
C GLU A 89 -23.26 -6.41 3.87
N GLN A 90 -23.67 -5.57 2.90
CA GLN A 90 -24.62 -4.46 3.09
C GLN A 90 -24.27 -3.53 4.26
N GLN A 91 -22.98 -3.23 4.41
CA GLN A 91 -22.46 -2.55 5.61
C GLN A 91 -21.65 -1.29 5.27
N GLN A 92 -21.90 -0.22 6.02
CA GLN A 92 -21.08 1.00 5.99
C GLN A 92 -19.74 0.72 6.70
N VAL A 93 -18.65 1.11 6.06
CA VAL A 93 -17.29 0.92 6.56
C VAL A 93 -16.65 2.28 6.78
N ASN A 94 -16.17 2.49 8.01
CA ASN A 94 -15.30 3.60 8.36
C ASN A 94 -13.97 3.03 8.81
N PHE A 95 -12.97 3.11 7.94
CA PHE A 95 -11.65 2.53 8.16
C PHE A 95 -10.63 3.64 8.40
N ASN A 96 -10.04 3.62 9.60
CA ASN A 96 -8.99 4.54 10.01
C ASN A 96 -7.72 3.72 10.24
N TYR A 97 -6.68 3.99 9.46
CA TYR A 97 -5.46 3.22 9.52
C TYR A 97 -4.25 4.13 9.49
N ASN A 98 -3.32 3.89 10.42
CA ASN A 98 -2.01 4.52 10.44
C ASN A 98 -0.97 3.44 10.20
N HIS A 99 -0.05 3.71 9.29
CA HIS A 99 1.01 2.81 8.91
C HIS A 99 2.35 3.52 9.00
N GLU A 100 3.35 2.83 9.51
CA GLU A 100 4.73 3.30 9.51
C GLU A 100 5.66 2.19 9.04
N GLU A 101 6.40 2.44 7.96
CA GLU A 101 7.30 1.46 7.36
C GLU A 101 8.47 2.13 6.64
N ASN A 102 9.61 1.45 6.60
CA ASN A 102 10.76 1.94 5.85
C ASN A 102 10.66 1.51 4.38
N VAL A 103 10.15 2.42 3.54
CA VAL A 103 9.92 2.15 2.12
C VAL A 103 11.23 1.99 1.34
N PHE A 104 12.35 2.55 1.80
CA PHE A 104 13.65 2.32 1.16
C PHE A 104 14.13 0.89 1.36
N THR A 105 13.92 0.32 2.55
CA THR A 105 14.21 -1.09 2.82
C THR A 105 13.34 -2.02 2.00
N LEU A 106 12.04 -1.74 1.88
CA LEU A 106 11.14 -2.50 1.01
C LEU A 106 11.58 -2.48 -0.45
N LEU A 107 11.85 -1.29 -1.00
CA LEU A 107 12.28 -1.14 -2.39
C LEU A 107 13.60 -1.87 -2.66
N ARG A 108 14.53 -1.88 -1.69
CA ARG A 108 15.75 -2.69 -1.79
C ARG A 108 15.46 -4.19 -1.79
N ALA A 109 14.57 -4.67 -0.92
CA ALA A 109 14.20 -6.09 -0.87
C ALA A 109 13.56 -6.59 -2.17
N LEU A 110 12.72 -5.75 -2.79
CA LEU A 110 12.13 -6.03 -4.12
C LEU A 110 13.21 -6.14 -5.20
N ARG A 111 14.12 -5.15 -5.27
CA ARG A 111 15.23 -5.17 -6.24
C ARG A 111 16.15 -6.38 -6.08
N LEU A 112 16.44 -6.78 -4.83
CA LEU A 112 17.26 -7.96 -4.57
C LEU A 112 16.57 -9.25 -5.03
N SER A 113 15.25 -9.35 -4.84
CA SER A 113 14.46 -10.49 -5.35
C SER A 113 14.52 -10.55 -6.88
N ASP A 114 14.44 -9.40 -7.55
CA ASP A 114 14.56 -9.30 -9.01
C ASP A 114 15.97 -9.67 -9.50
N GLU A 115 17.02 -9.16 -8.85
CA GLU A 115 18.41 -9.48 -9.18
C GLU A 115 18.72 -10.97 -8.97
N ILE A 116 18.19 -11.58 -7.91
CA ILE A 116 18.32 -13.02 -7.67
C ILE A 116 17.61 -13.79 -8.78
N THR A 117 16.38 -13.40 -9.13
CA THR A 117 15.61 -14.04 -10.20
C THR A 117 16.37 -13.97 -11.54
N GLN A 118 16.90 -12.80 -11.89
CA GLN A 118 17.70 -12.64 -13.12
C GLN A 118 19.00 -13.45 -13.11
N LYS A 119 19.74 -13.48 -12.01
CA LYS A 119 20.98 -14.26 -11.90
C LYS A 119 20.71 -15.76 -11.98
N VAL A 120 19.62 -16.21 -11.38
CA VAL A 120 19.13 -17.59 -11.44
C VAL A 120 18.78 -17.93 -12.89
N GLU A 121 17.95 -17.12 -13.57
CA GLU A 121 17.59 -17.32 -14.98
C GLU A 121 18.82 -17.41 -15.89
N GLN A 122 19.80 -16.51 -15.73
CA GLN A 122 21.04 -16.52 -16.51
C GLN A 122 21.87 -17.79 -16.30
N GLN A 123 21.97 -18.30 -15.07
CA GLN A 123 22.70 -19.53 -14.76
C GLN A 123 22.00 -20.78 -15.31
N TYR A 124 20.67 -20.80 -15.35
CA TYR A 124 19.90 -21.90 -15.94
C TYR A 124 19.89 -21.86 -17.48
N SER A 125 19.84 -20.67 -18.10
CA SER A 125 19.96 -20.55 -19.57
C SER A 125 21.34 -20.93 -20.10
N GLN A 126 22.41 -20.80 -19.29
CA GLN A 126 23.76 -21.22 -19.69
C GLN A 126 24.02 -22.72 -19.52
N LYS A 127 23.21 -23.44 -18.76
CA LYS A 127 23.31 -24.91 -18.57
C LYS A 127 22.44 -25.72 -19.53
N GLY A 128 21.70 -25.07 -20.43
CA GLY A 128 20.81 -25.69 -21.40
C GLY A 128 21.38 -25.85 -22.81
N ASN A 129 22.67 -25.59 -23.03
CA ASN A 129 23.39 -25.84 -24.29
C ASN A 129 24.52 -26.86 -24.10
#